data_AF-A0A2S0LE06-F1
#
_entry.id   AF-A0A2S0LE06-F1
#
_cell.length_a   1.000
_cell.length_b   1.000
_cell.length_c   1.000
_cell.angle_alpha   90.00
_cell.angle_beta   90.00
_cell.angle_gamma   90.00
#
_symmetry.space_group_name_H-M   'P 1'
#
loop_
_entity.id
_entity.type
_entity.pdbx_description
1 polymer ?
#
loop_
_entity_poly.entity_id
_entity_poly.type
_entity_poly.pdbx_seq_one_letter_code
_entity_poly.pdbx_strand_id
1 'polypeptide(L)'
;METKKELKKKKERRNKIAIISLLIFLCFTTSNAQEHCDFEDFIKEEMGYTNGVFNSKGRLNLGNIDISSMLSKPSFPYGVIPYIGFIDIKIKRRLEINFLKIEKSTTNDSLYIAKGKTKVGKNVRLFEGDIKIKHVYFFAEHSRGADDEMVGKIKSQGIIIADYHFREDKKLSATGIFEGKVLLRWYVNNKGVFLFDDIEEYSDDYRNNQFVGTWTSYKTGVKKVANWGICRIPCSGDLDWGAAEFSPAPEYRKYGWEDYKP
;
A
#
# COMPACT_ATOMS: atom_id res chain seq x y z
N MET A 1 -32.79 50.07 23.31
CA MET A 1 -32.25 50.25 21.95
C MET A 1 -30.78 49.88 22.00
N GLU A 2 -30.39 48.66 21.56
CA GLU A 2 -28.98 48.22 21.59
C GLU A 2 -28.11 49.17 20.75
N THR A 3 -26.94 49.54 21.25
CA THR A 3 -26.08 50.49 20.56
C THR A 3 -25.40 49.86 19.34
N LYS A 4 -25.13 50.64 18.28
CA LYS A 4 -24.43 50.15 17.06
C LYS A 4 -23.12 49.41 17.39
N LYS A 5 -22.45 49.79 18.47
CA LYS A 5 -21.19 49.18 18.94
C LYS A 5 -21.41 47.78 19.52
N GLU A 6 -22.49 47.55 20.26
CA GLU A 6 -22.87 46.24 20.79
C GLU A 6 -23.29 45.27 19.67
N LEU A 7 -24.06 45.75 18.70
CA LEU A 7 -24.46 44.98 17.52
C LEU A 7 -23.24 44.50 16.70
N LYS A 8 -22.23 45.36 16.52
CA LYS A 8 -20.98 45.00 15.83
C LYS A 8 -20.21 43.91 16.57
N LYS A 9 -20.08 44.03 17.90
CA LYS A 9 -19.37 43.06 18.75
C LYS A 9 -20.08 41.69 18.79
N LYS A 10 -21.42 41.68 18.78
CA LYS A 10 -22.25 40.47 18.74
C LYS A 10 -22.14 39.74 17.40
N LYS A 11 -22.09 40.49 16.28
CA LYS A 11 -21.85 39.95 14.93
C LYS A 11 -20.46 39.33 14.81
N GLU A 12 -19.44 40.00 15.34
CA GLU A 12 -18.06 39.51 15.31
C GLU A 12 -17.87 38.24 16.14
N ARG A 13 -18.52 38.16 17.32
CA ARG A 13 -18.55 36.94 18.14
C ARG A 13 -19.25 35.77 17.44
N ARG A 14 -20.38 36.03 16.77
CA ARG A 14 -21.09 35.01 15.97
C ARG A 14 -20.25 34.50 14.81
N ASN A 15 -19.55 35.39 14.10
CA ASN A 15 -18.65 34.99 13.01
C ASN A 15 -17.48 34.14 13.51
N LYS A 16 -16.86 34.49 14.65
CA LYS A 16 -15.80 33.67 15.25
C LYS A 16 -16.29 32.27 15.64
N ILE A 17 -17.48 32.17 16.24
CA ILE A 17 -18.09 30.88 16.57
C ILE A 17 -18.38 30.07 15.31
N ALA A 18 -18.94 30.69 14.28
CA ALA A 18 -19.21 30.01 13.00
C ALA A 18 -17.93 29.50 12.32
N ILE A 19 -16.85 30.29 12.34
CA ILE A 19 -15.54 29.86 11.79
C ILE A 19 -14.97 28.69 12.61
N ILE A 20 -15.02 28.74 13.94
CA ILE A 20 -14.55 27.65 14.80
C ILE A 20 -15.39 26.37 14.55
N SER A 21 -16.71 26.49 14.47
CA SER A 21 -17.59 25.35 14.16
C SER A 21 -17.33 24.78 12.77
N LEU A 22 -17.05 25.62 11.76
CA LEU A 22 -16.71 25.18 10.42
C LEU A 22 -15.35 24.46 10.39
N LEU A 23 -14.34 24.98 11.10
CA LEU A 23 -13.03 24.35 11.23
C LEU A 23 -13.12 22.99 11.94
N ILE A 24 -13.91 22.92 13.02
CA ILE A 24 -14.17 21.67 13.74
C ILE A 24 -14.88 20.66 12.81
N PHE A 25 -15.89 21.10 12.08
CA PHE A 25 -16.61 20.23 11.14
C PHE A 25 -15.71 19.73 10.01
N LEU A 26 -14.85 20.60 9.44
CA LEU A 26 -13.85 20.22 8.44
C LEU A 26 -12.86 19.18 9.00
N CYS A 27 -12.34 19.39 10.22
CA CYS A 27 -11.47 18.40 10.89
C CYS A 27 -12.18 17.06 11.15
N PHE A 28 -13.48 17.07 11.48
CA PHE A 28 -14.24 15.82 11.64
C PHE A 28 -14.49 15.12 10.30
N THR A 29 -14.72 15.86 9.21
CA THR A 29 -14.91 15.25 7.88
C THR A 29 -13.62 14.65 7.33
N THR A 30 -12.46 15.28 7.56
CA THR A 30 -11.16 14.71 7.15
C THR A 30 -10.75 13.52 8.02
N SER A 31 -11.09 13.54 9.31
CA SER A 31 -10.78 12.45 10.24
C SER A 31 -11.60 11.18 9.99
N ASN A 32 -12.87 11.28 9.59
CA ASN A 32 -13.74 10.11 9.39
C ASN A 32 -13.52 9.41 8.03
N ALA A 33 -13.05 10.14 7.00
CA ALA A 33 -12.79 9.55 5.68
C ALA A 33 -11.55 8.63 5.65
N GLN A 34 -10.66 8.74 6.65
CA GLN A 34 -9.40 7.98 6.70
C GLN A 34 -9.42 6.81 7.70
N GLU A 35 -10.47 6.66 8.53
CA GLU A 35 -10.53 5.56 9.52
C GLU A 35 -10.92 4.21 8.90
N HIS A 36 -11.45 4.19 7.67
CA HIS A 36 -11.87 2.97 6.99
C HIS A 36 -11.32 2.92 5.56
N CYS A 37 -10.20 2.22 5.38
CA CYS A 37 -9.75 1.75 4.08
C CYS A 37 -9.53 0.26 4.21
N ASP A 38 -10.53 -0.52 3.79
CA ASP A 38 -10.39 -1.96 3.64
C ASP A 38 -9.88 -2.30 2.24
N PHE A 39 -9.50 -3.57 2.03
CA PHE A 39 -8.92 -3.97 0.75
C PHE A 39 -9.92 -3.86 -0.42
N GLU A 40 -11.22 -4.00 -0.16
CA GLU A 40 -12.22 -3.90 -1.22
C GLU A 40 -12.35 -2.45 -1.71
N ASP A 41 -12.32 -1.49 -0.79
CA ASP A 41 -12.32 -0.07 -1.13
C ASP A 41 -11.02 0.35 -1.83
N PHE A 42 -9.87 -0.14 -1.35
CA PHE A 42 -8.59 0.04 -2.04
C PHE A 42 -8.62 -0.54 -3.47
N ILE A 43 -9.14 -1.75 -3.65
CA ILE A 43 -9.23 -2.39 -4.96
C ILE A 43 -10.21 -1.64 -5.87
N LYS A 44 -11.35 -1.18 -5.38
CA LYS A 44 -12.29 -0.38 -6.19
C LYS A 44 -11.66 0.92 -6.66
N GLU A 45 -10.90 1.60 -5.79
CA GLU A 45 -10.15 2.79 -6.17
C GLU A 45 -9.13 2.44 -7.26
N GLU A 46 -8.30 1.43 -7.02
CA GLU A 46 -7.26 1.00 -7.95
C GLU A 46 -7.85 0.55 -9.31
N MET A 47 -8.97 -0.16 -9.29
CA MET A 47 -9.71 -0.60 -10.48
C MET A 47 -10.44 0.56 -11.17
N GLY A 48 -10.87 1.59 -10.43
CA GLY A 48 -11.52 2.78 -10.98
C GLY A 48 -10.56 3.68 -11.77
N TYR A 49 -9.27 3.71 -11.39
CA TYR A 49 -8.22 4.39 -12.15
C TYR A 49 -7.81 3.63 -13.42
N THR A 50 -7.94 2.30 -13.42
CA THR A 50 -7.75 1.53 -14.65
C THR A 50 -9.03 1.63 -15.48
N ASN A 51 -9.04 2.38 -16.58
CA ASN A 51 -10.09 2.32 -17.62
C ASN A 51 -10.22 0.92 -18.29
N GLY A 52 -9.70 -0.13 -17.66
CA GLY A 52 -9.67 -1.51 -18.12
C GLY A 52 -10.97 -2.21 -17.80
N VAL A 53 -11.80 -2.39 -18.82
CA VAL A 53 -12.78 -3.48 -18.83
C VAL A 53 -12.00 -4.78 -18.62
N PHE A 54 -12.07 -5.39 -17.44
CA PHE A 54 -11.40 -6.66 -17.19
C PHE A 54 -11.98 -7.74 -18.09
N ASN A 55 -11.26 -8.07 -19.15
CA ASN A 55 -11.57 -9.21 -20.00
C ASN A 55 -11.07 -10.48 -19.28
N SER A 56 -12.00 -11.30 -18.81
CA SER A 56 -11.71 -12.65 -18.31
C SER A 56 -11.17 -13.61 -19.39
N LYS A 57 -10.94 -13.11 -20.62
CA LYS A 57 -10.42 -13.85 -21.77
C LYS A 57 -8.90 -13.82 -21.77
N GLY A 58 -8.32 -14.41 -20.73
CA GLY A 58 -6.90 -14.68 -20.58
C GLY A 58 -6.73 -15.63 -19.41
N ARG A 59 -5.89 -16.66 -19.55
CA ARG A 59 -5.47 -17.50 -18.43
C ARG A 59 -3.97 -17.40 -18.30
N LEU A 60 -3.51 -16.79 -17.22
CA LEU A 60 -2.11 -16.80 -16.85
C LEU A 60 -1.85 -18.19 -16.27
N ASN A 61 -1.03 -19.00 -16.94
CA ASN A 61 -0.67 -20.30 -16.40
C ASN A 61 0.27 -20.06 -15.22
N LEU A 62 -0.26 -20.22 -14.00
CA LEU A 62 0.49 -20.01 -12.77
C LEU A 62 1.72 -20.93 -12.70
N GLY A 63 1.70 -22.12 -13.33
CA GLY A 63 2.86 -23.02 -13.41
C GLY A 63 4.05 -22.42 -14.16
N ASN A 64 3.78 -21.52 -15.11
CA ASN A 64 4.80 -20.93 -15.99
C ASN A 64 5.32 -19.56 -15.51
N ILE A 65 4.79 -19.03 -14.40
CA ILE A 65 5.24 -17.76 -13.82
C ILE A 65 5.83 -17.98 -12.43
N ASP A 66 6.65 -17.04 -11.99
CA ASP A 66 7.17 -16.99 -10.63
C ASP A 66 7.22 -15.53 -10.15
N ILE A 67 6.44 -15.20 -9.12
CA ILE A 67 6.40 -13.85 -8.52
C ILE A 67 7.43 -13.66 -7.40
N SER A 68 8.28 -14.67 -7.12
CA SER A 68 9.20 -14.64 -5.98
C SER A 68 10.19 -13.48 -6.05
N SER A 69 10.77 -13.20 -7.22
CA SER A 69 11.69 -12.08 -7.42
C SER A 69 10.98 -10.73 -7.30
N MET A 70 9.79 -10.60 -7.91
CA MET A 70 8.95 -9.40 -7.84
C MET A 70 8.63 -9.00 -6.41
N LEU A 71 8.42 -9.98 -5.53
CA LEU A 71 8.11 -9.73 -4.13
C LEU A 71 9.36 -9.55 -3.26
N SER A 72 10.39 -10.37 -3.45
CA SER A 72 11.56 -10.40 -2.55
C SER A 72 12.58 -9.31 -2.84
N LYS A 73 12.69 -8.91 -4.11
CA LYS A 73 13.63 -7.88 -4.59
C LYS A 73 12.98 -7.10 -5.73
N PRO A 74 11.85 -6.39 -5.49
CA PRO A 74 11.30 -5.50 -6.50
C PRO A 74 12.39 -4.50 -6.90
N SER A 75 12.59 -4.33 -8.19
CA SER A 75 13.69 -3.55 -8.71
C SER A 75 13.29 -2.80 -9.97
N PHE A 76 13.78 -1.58 -10.06
CA PHE A 76 13.87 -0.81 -11.29
C PHE A 76 15.23 -1.09 -11.97
N PRO A 77 15.45 -0.63 -13.21
CA PRO A 77 16.73 -0.80 -13.90
C PRO A 77 17.95 -0.30 -13.11
N TYR A 78 17.76 0.65 -12.19
CA TYR A 78 18.81 1.28 -11.39
C TYR A 78 18.95 0.73 -9.95
N GLY A 79 18.07 -0.16 -9.47
CA GLY A 79 18.26 -0.75 -8.14
C GLY A 79 17.04 -1.44 -7.53
N VAL A 80 17.28 -2.08 -6.38
CA VAL A 80 16.22 -2.70 -5.56
C VAL A 80 15.50 -1.62 -4.75
N ILE A 81 14.16 -1.65 -4.80
CA ILE A 81 13.31 -0.67 -4.14
C ILE A 81 12.85 -1.25 -2.79
N PRO A 82 13.04 -0.53 -1.68
CA PRO A 82 12.58 -1.00 -0.38
C PRO A 82 11.06 -0.86 -0.24
N TYR A 83 10.46 -1.76 0.53
CA TYR A 83 9.10 -1.56 1.01
C TYR A 83 9.06 -0.44 2.06
N ILE A 84 8.08 0.43 1.92
CA ILE A 84 7.71 1.44 2.91
C ILE A 84 6.36 1.07 3.51
N GLY A 85 6.18 1.31 4.81
CA GLY A 85 4.96 0.89 5.48
C GLY A 85 4.69 1.60 6.80
N PHE A 86 3.46 1.47 7.27
CA PHE A 86 3.05 1.91 8.60
C PHE A 86 2.31 0.81 9.36
N ILE A 87 2.34 0.92 10.68
CA ILE A 87 1.49 0.17 11.60
C ILE A 87 0.72 1.13 12.50
N ASP A 88 -0.51 0.76 12.85
CA ASP A 88 -1.48 1.52 13.65
C ASP A 88 -2.03 2.74 12.89
N ILE A 89 -3.31 2.69 12.50
CA ILE A 89 -3.93 3.72 11.64
C ILE A 89 -3.93 5.13 12.28
N LYS A 90 -3.89 5.22 13.61
CA LYS A 90 -3.95 6.50 14.32
C LYS A 90 -2.61 7.20 14.40
N ILE A 91 -1.55 6.45 14.74
CA ILE A 91 -0.20 7.02 14.89
C ILE A 91 0.68 6.84 13.66
N LYS A 92 0.30 5.93 12.75
CA LYS A 92 0.99 5.60 11.50
C LYS A 92 2.49 5.44 11.68
N ARG A 93 2.87 4.63 12.67
CA ARG A 93 4.28 4.39 13.03
C ARG A 93 4.97 3.65 11.91
N ARG A 94 6.19 4.06 11.56
CA ARG A 94 6.97 3.43 10.50
C ARG A 94 7.15 1.92 10.76
N LEU A 95 6.81 1.16 9.73
CA LEU A 95 6.97 -0.29 9.63
C LEU A 95 7.90 -0.55 8.44
N GLU A 96 9.06 -1.13 8.72
CA GLU A 96 9.96 -1.59 7.68
C GLU A 96 9.76 -3.11 7.52
N ILE A 97 9.54 -3.57 6.29
CA ILE A 97 9.41 -4.99 5.95
C ILE A 97 10.47 -5.35 4.93
N ASN A 98 11.19 -6.44 5.18
CA ASN A 98 12.19 -6.96 4.28
C ASN A 98 12.03 -8.48 4.13
N PHE A 99 11.76 -8.92 2.91
CA PHE A 99 11.72 -10.34 2.57
C PHE A 99 13.14 -10.85 2.36
N LEU A 100 13.52 -11.84 3.16
CA LEU A 100 14.83 -12.50 3.05
C LEU A 100 14.81 -13.60 1.99
N LYS A 101 13.66 -14.27 1.85
CA LYS A 101 13.46 -15.36 0.90
C LYS A 101 11.98 -15.50 0.57
N ILE A 102 11.67 -15.68 -0.71
CA ILE A 102 10.36 -16.12 -1.17
C ILE A 102 10.60 -17.23 -2.18
N GLU A 103 9.87 -18.34 -2.02
CA GLU A 103 9.98 -19.50 -2.90
C GLU A 103 8.59 -19.97 -3.31
N LYS A 104 8.40 -20.18 -4.61
CA LYS A 104 7.22 -20.85 -5.14
C LYS A 104 7.16 -22.30 -4.64
N SER A 105 5.97 -22.74 -4.25
CA SER A 105 5.73 -24.13 -3.87
C SER A 105 5.88 -25.05 -5.08
N THR A 106 6.55 -26.19 -4.90
CA THR A 106 6.71 -27.22 -5.93
C THR A 106 5.46 -28.08 -6.16
N THR A 107 4.46 -27.96 -5.28
CA THR A 107 3.23 -28.77 -5.31
C THR A 107 1.97 -27.94 -5.52
N ASN A 108 2.07 -26.61 -5.48
CA ASN A 108 0.95 -25.71 -5.66
C ASN A 108 1.40 -24.40 -6.31
N ASP A 109 1.07 -24.23 -7.59
CA ASP A 109 1.48 -23.08 -8.40
C ASP A 109 0.98 -21.72 -7.89
N SER A 110 -0.04 -21.71 -7.02
CA SER A 110 -0.59 -20.49 -6.42
C SER A 110 0.06 -20.13 -5.07
N LEU A 111 0.91 -20.98 -4.50
CA LEU A 111 1.43 -20.85 -3.14
C LEU A 111 2.91 -20.48 -3.14
N TYR A 112 3.27 -19.51 -2.31
CA TYR A 112 4.63 -19.04 -2.10
C TYR A 112 4.93 -19.04 -0.61
N ILE A 113 6.11 -19.53 -0.23
CA ILE A 113 6.60 -19.54 1.15
C ILE A 113 7.54 -18.35 1.34
N ALA A 114 7.25 -17.51 2.32
CA ALA A 114 7.97 -16.29 2.60
C ALA A 114 8.70 -16.38 3.95
N LYS A 115 9.94 -15.91 3.97
CA LYS A 115 10.71 -15.62 5.19
C LYS A 115 11.18 -14.18 5.12
N GLY A 116 11.09 -13.47 6.23
CA GLY A 116 11.48 -12.07 6.26
C GLY A 116 11.71 -11.54 7.66
N LYS A 117 11.88 -10.22 7.73
CA LYS A 117 11.94 -9.49 8.98
C LYS A 117 11.11 -8.22 8.91
N THR A 118 10.52 -7.87 10.05
CA THR A 118 9.86 -6.59 10.29
C THR A 118 10.73 -5.75 11.23
N LYS A 119 10.63 -4.43 11.14
CA LYS A 119 11.16 -3.50 12.13
C LYS A 119 10.16 -2.41 12.44
N VAL A 120 9.88 -2.25 13.74
CA VAL A 120 9.04 -1.17 14.28
C VAL A 120 9.79 -0.49 15.41
N GLY A 121 10.28 0.72 15.16
CA GLY A 121 11.24 1.39 16.06
C GLY A 121 12.51 0.55 16.22
N LYS A 122 12.83 0.12 17.45
CA LYS A 122 14.00 -0.70 17.74
C LYS A 122 13.73 -2.21 17.67
N ASN A 123 12.48 -2.63 17.51
CA ASN A 123 12.10 -4.03 17.54
C ASN A 123 12.23 -4.62 16.14
N VAL A 124 13.20 -5.52 15.95
CA VAL A 124 13.35 -6.34 14.74
C VAL A 124 12.84 -7.74 15.04
N ARG A 125 11.95 -8.28 14.20
CA ARG A 125 11.38 -9.62 14.36
C ARG A 125 11.45 -10.38 13.05
N LEU A 126 11.88 -11.64 13.13
CA LEU A 126 11.80 -12.56 12.00
C LEU A 126 10.37 -13.08 11.88
N PHE A 127 9.93 -13.30 10.64
CA PHE A 127 8.66 -13.94 10.34
C PHE A 127 8.84 -15.05 9.29
N GLU A 128 7.94 -16.02 9.35
CA GLU A 128 7.72 -17.01 8.31
C GLU A 128 6.23 -17.09 7.97
N GLY A 129 5.91 -17.40 6.72
CA GLY A 129 4.53 -17.55 6.32
C GLY A 129 4.36 -17.80 4.84
N ASP A 130 3.19 -17.45 4.33
CA ASP A 130 2.79 -17.79 2.97
C ASP A 130 2.05 -16.65 2.28
N ILE A 131 2.15 -16.66 0.95
CA ILE A 131 1.41 -15.80 0.03
C ILE A 131 0.69 -16.72 -0.96
N LYS A 132 -0.62 -16.58 -1.09
CA LYS A 132 -1.46 -17.44 -1.92
C LYS A 132 -2.26 -16.63 -2.94
N ILE A 133 -1.92 -16.79 -4.22
CA ILE A 133 -2.64 -16.19 -5.35
C ILE A 133 -4.10 -16.63 -5.32
N LYS A 134 -5.01 -15.66 -5.45
CA LYS A 134 -6.47 -15.86 -5.49
C LYS A 134 -7.06 -15.51 -6.83
N HIS A 135 -6.67 -14.35 -7.36
CA HIS A 135 -7.21 -13.83 -8.59
C HIS A 135 -6.10 -13.27 -9.46
N VAL A 136 -6.26 -13.49 -10.77
CA VAL A 136 -5.45 -12.85 -11.80
C VAL A 136 -6.42 -12.11 -12.70
N TYR A 137 -6.13 -10.84 -12.91
CA TYR A 137 -6.92 -9.97 -13.75
C TYR A 137 -6.06 -9.44 -14.88
N PHE A 138 -6.68 -9.20 -16.02
CA PHE A 138 -6.05 -8.70 -17.24
C PHE A 138 -6.61 -7.33 -17.57
N PHE A 139 -5.73 -6.41 -17.94
CA PHE A 139 -6.16 -5.13 -18.49
C PHE A 139 -6.58 -5.32 -19.95
N ALA A 140 -7.70 -4.70 -20.34
CA ALA A 140 -8.13 -4.70 -21.74
C ALA A 140 -7.17 -3.92 -22.63
N GLU A 141 -6.66 -2.80 -22.11
CA GLU A 141 -5.70 -1.94 -22.79
C GLU A 141 -4.36 -2.00 -22.05
N HIS A 142 -3.27 -2.00 -22.81
CA HIS A 142 -1.93 -1.99 -22.25
C HIS A 142 -1.46 -0.55 -22.06
N SER A 143 -0.64 -0.33 -21.02
CA SER A 143 0.10 0.93 -20.86
C SER A 143 0.92 1.22 -22.11
N ARG A 144 1.01 2.51 -22.43
CA ARG A 144 1.82 3.01 -23.54
C ARG A 144 3.22 3.42 -23.09
N GLY A 145 3.47 3.54 -21.78
CA GLY A 145 4.71 4.08 -21.23
C GLY A 145 4.92 5.56 -21.57
N ALA A 146 6.05 6.12 -21.15
CA ALA A 146 6.40 7.49 -21.46
C ALA A 146 6.65 7.63 -22.97
N ASP A 147 6.11 8.68 -23.59
CA ASP A 147 6.28 8.95 -25.02
C ASP A 147 5.96 7.73 -25.92
N ASP A 148 4.95 6.94 -25.54
CA ASP A 148 4.50 5.74 -26.26
C ASP A 148 5.56 4.62 -26.39
N GLU A 149 6.59 4.61 -25.53
CA GLU A 149 7.69 3.66 -25.66
C GLU A 149 7.28 2.19 -25.55
N MET A 150 6.16 1.86 -24.91
CA MET A 150 5.68 0.48 -24.73
C MET A 150 4.73 -0.01 -25.82
N VAL A 151 4.40 0.84 -26.80
CA VAL A 151 3.53 0.45 -27.92
C VAL A 151 4.12 -0.75 -28.69
N GLY A 152 3.35 -1.83 -28.78
CA GLY A 152 3.79 -3.09 -29.42
C GLY A 152 4.80 -3.92 -28.61
N LYS A 153 5.17 -3.49 -27.40
CA LYS A 153 6.10 -4.22 -26.51
C LYS A 153 5.42 -5.08 -25.46
N ILE A 154 4.11 -4.88 -25.23
CA ILE A 154 3.34 -5.61 -24.21
C ILE A 154 2.42 -6.63 -24.89
N LYS A 155 2.55 -7.89 -24.47
CA LYS A 155 1.69 -9.00 -24.89
C LYS A 155 0.47 -9.15 -23.98
N SER A 156 0.64 -8.88 -22.68
CA SER A 156 -0.42 -8.94 -21.68
C SER A 156 -0.01 -8.10 -20.48
N GLN A 157 -0.96 -7.48 -19.80
CA GLN A 157 -0.72 -6.72 -18.57
C GLN A 157 -1.88 -6.95 -17.61
N GLY A 158 -1.64 -6.80 -16.31
CA GLY A 158 -2.72 -6.85 -15.34
C GLY A 158 -2.26 -6.85 -13.89
N ILE A 159 -3.14 -7.38 -13.03
CA ILE A 159 -2.90 -7.46 -11.58
C ILE A 159 -3.09 -8.89 -11.06
N ILE A 160 -2.38 -9.21 -9.98
CA ILE A 160 -2.56 -10.40 -9.16
C ILE A 160 -3.04 -9.95 -7.79
N ILE A 161 -4.08 -10.59 -7.28
CA ILE A 161 -4.51 -10.49 -5.88
C ILE A 161 -4.15 -11.78 -5.16
N ALA A 162 -3.45 -11.66 -4.04
CA ALA A 162 -3.10 -12.79 -3.19
C ALA A 162 -3.44 -12.50 -1.71
N ASP A 163 -3.76 -13.56 -0.97
CA ASP A 163 -3.78 -13.50 0.49
C ASP A 163 -2.36 -13.69 1.02
N TYR A 164 -2.03 -13.08 2.15
CA TYR A 164 -0.78 -13.37 2.86
C TYR A 164 -1.05 -13.62 4.35
N HIS A 165 -0.18 -14.44 4.95
CA HIS A 165 -0.22 -14.73 6.38
C HIS A 165 1.19 -15.00 6.91
N PHE A 166 1.76 -14.06 7.66
CA PHE A 166 3.11 -14.12 8.24
C PHE A 166 3.07 -14.20 9.77
N ARG A 167 3.86 -15.12 10.33
CA ARG A 167 3.92 -15.43 11.76
C ARG A 167 5.29 -15.05 12.28
N GLU A 168 5.33 -14.14 13.25
CA GLU A 168 6.54 -13.91 14.05
C GLU A 168 6.69 -14.98 15.14
N ASP A 169 7.85 -15.05 15.79
CA ASP A 169 8.08 -16.00 16.90
C ASP A 169 7.23 -15.64 18.13
N LYS A 170 6.30 -16.53 18.48
CA LYS A 170 5.41 -16.40 19.65
C LYS A 170 6.15 -16.31 20.98
N LYS A 171 7.41 -16.78 21.05
CA LYS A 171 8.23 -16.78 22.27
C LYS A 171 8.84 -15.41 22.58
N LEU A 172 8.92 -14.52 21.59
CA LEU A 172 9.50 -13.18 21.76
C LEU A 172 8.44 -12.15 22.17
N SER A 173 8.88 -11.05 22.77
CA SER A 173 8.00 -9.92 23.08
C SER A 173 7.72 -9.09 21.83
N ALA A 174 6.59 -8.35 21.84
CA ALA A 174 6.17 -7.49 20.74
C ALA A 174 6.10 -8.23 19.39
N THR A 175 5.58 -9.46 19.41
CA THR A 175 5.35 -10.29 18.23
C THR A 175 3.87 -10.53 17.99
N GLY A 176 3.56 -10.88 16.75
CA GLY A 176 2.21 -11.14 16.30
C GLY A 176 2.13 -11.83 14.94
N ILE A 177 0.95 -11.75 14.35
CA ILE A 177 0.63 -12.24 13.02
C ILE A 177 0.37 -11.05 12.11
N PHE A 178 1.02 -10.99 10.96
CA PHE A 178 0.61 -10.14 9.85
C PHE A 178 -0.30 -10.95 8.92
N GLU A 179 -1.48 -10.44 8.61
CA GLU A 179 -2.42 -11.08 7.69
C GLU A 179 -3.17 -10.03 6.87
N GLY A 180 -3.48 -10.37 5.61
CA GLY A 180 -4.16 -9.45 4.72
C GLY A 180 -4.11 -9.89 3.26
N LYS A 181 -4.19 -8.91 2.37
CA LYS A 181 -4.15 -9.10 0.92
C LYS A 181 -3.08 -8.23 0.28
N VAL A 182 -2.53 -8.69 -0.84
CA VAL A 182 -1.58 -7.95 -1.65
C VAL A 182 -2.07 -7.85 -3.10
N LEU A 183 -1.88 -6.67 -3.69
CA LEU A 183 -2.00 -6.43 -5.12
C LEU A 183 -0.62 -6.29 -5.75
N LEU A 184 -0.38 -7.04 -6.83
CA LEU A 184 0.83 -6.99 -7.65
C LEU A 184 0.46 -6.60 -9.08
N ARG A 185 1.13 -5.62 -9.66
CA ARG A 185 1.05 -5.29 -11.08
C ARG A 185 2.15 -6.04 -11.83
N TRP A 186 1.78 -6.60 -12.97
CA TRP A 186 2.65 -7.43 -13.81
C TRP A 186 2.38 -7.16 -15.29
N TYR A 187 3.39 -7.42 -16.12
CA TYR A 187 3.20 -7.51 -17.56
C TYR A 187 4.00 -8.66 -18.16
N VAL A 188 3.60 -9.08 -19.36
CA VAL A 188 4.32 -10.00 -20.21
C VAL A 188 4.76 -9.21 -21.43
N ASN A 189 6.06 -9.14 -21.68
CA ASN A 189 6.58 -8.45 -22.86
C ASN A 189 6.32 -9.25 -24.16
N ASN A 190 6.61 -8.64 -25.31
CA ASN A 190 6.43 -9.27 -26.63
C ASN A 190 7.33 -10.51 -26.86
N LYS A 191 8.35 -10.73 -26.02
CA LYS A 191 9.18 -11.94 -25.98
C LYS A 191 8.59 -13.04 -25.10
N GLY A 192 7.45 -12.80 -24.44
CA GLY A 192 6.80 -13.76 -23.55
C GLY A 192 7.39 -13.83 -22.15
N VAL A 193 8.22 -12.87 -21.74
CA VAL A 193 8.81 -12.82 -20.40
C VAL A 193 7.83 -12.15 -19.44
N PHE A 194 7.52 -12.82 -18.32
CA PHE A 194 6.71 -12.29 -17.22
C PHE A 194 7.57 -11.41 -16.30
N LEU A 195 7.11 -10.18 -16.05
CA LEU A 195 7.90 -9.11 -15.46
C LEU A 195 7.12 -8.36 -14.38
N PHE A 196 7.88 -7.80 -13.43
CA PHE A 196 7.42 -6.74 -12.55
C PHE A 196 7.00 -5.53 -13.39
N ASP A 197 5.81 -4.98 -13.14
CA ASP A 197 5.32 -3.82 -13.88
C ASP A 197 5.87 -2.52 -13.29
N ASP A 198 6.94 -2.05 -13.92
CA ASP A 198 7.64 -0.78 -13.70
C ASP A 198 7.36 0.24 -14.81
N ILE A 199 6.40 -0.03 -15.70
CA ILE A 199 6.22 0.75 -16.93
C ILE A 199 5.94 2.23 -16.64
N GLU A 200 5.17 2.51 -15.61
CA GLU A 200 4.78 3.86 -15.21
C GLU A 200 5.64 4.37 -14.03
N GLU A 201 6.86 3.85 -13.82
CA GLU A 201 7.67 4.18 -12.64
C GLU A 201 7.97 5.68 -12.47
N TYR A 202 7.94 6.43 -13.57
CA TYR A 202 8.14 7.89 -13.60
C TYR A 202 6.89 8.66 -13.16
N SER A 203 5.74 8.00 -12.99
CA SER A 203 4.51 8.65 -12.55
C SER A 203 4.54 8.95 -11.06
N ASP A 204 4.11 10.16 -10.68
CA ASP A 204 4.02 10.59 -9.28
C ASP A 204 3.13 9.66 -8.42
N ASP A 205 2.14 9.02 -9.04
CA ASP A 205 1.21 8.10 -8.37
C ASP A 205 1.66 6.64 -8.45
N TYR A 206 2.83 6.35 -9.03
CA TYR A 206 3.29 4.98 -9.24
C TYR A 206 3.39 4.23 -7.92
N ARG A 207 2.81 3.03 -7.91
CA ARG A 207 2.79 2.13 -6.77
C ARG A 207 2.62 0.69 -7.22
N ASN A 208 3.36 -0.21 -6.59
CA ASN A 208 3.26 -1.64 -6.84
C ASN A 208 3.48 -2.43 -5.54
N ASN A 209 3.20 -3.73 -5.56
CA ASN A 209 3.27 -4.62 -4.41
C ASN A 209 2.59 -4.04 -3.17
N GLN A 210 1.31 -3.70 -3.30
CA GLN A 210 0.53 -2.98 -2.30
C GLN A 210 -0.11 -3.97 -1.33
N PHE A 211 0.40 -4.04 -0.09
CA PHE A 211 -0.11 -4.89 0.98
C PHE A 211 -1.04 -4.10 1.90
N VAL A 212 -2.27 -4.59 2.05
CA VAL A 212 -3.27 -4.06 2.98
C VAL A 212 -3.64 -5.15 3.97
N GLY A 213 -3.52 -4.87 5.25
CA GLY A 213 -3.87 -5.85 6.27
C GLY A 213 -3.65 -5.39 7.68
N THR A 214 -3.40 -6.36 8.55
CA THR A 214 -3.33 -6.13 9.99
C THR A 214 -2.19 -6.89 10.63
N TRP A 215 -1.70 -6.35 11.74
CA TRP A 215 -0.86 -7.04 12.71
C TRP A 215 -1.67 -7.33 13.98
N THR A 216 -1.67 -8.58 14.43
CA THR A 216 -2.37 -9.02 15.64
C THR A 216 -1.37 -9.52 16.68
N SER A 217 -1.31 -8.87 17.84
CA SER A 217 -0.39 -9.22 18.93
C SER A 217 -0.67 -10.61 19.49
N TYR A 218 0.36 -11.44 19.64
CA TYR A 218 0.22 -12.73 20.34
C TYR A 218 -0.08 -12.57 21.83
N LYS A 219 0.54 -11.57 22.48
CA LYS A 219 0.41 -11.36 23.93
C LYS A 219 -0.94 -10.77 24.32
N THR A 220 -1.42 -9.81 23.54
CA THR A 220 -2.58 -8.99 23.93
C THR A 220 -3.82 -9.22 23.08
N GLY A 221 -3.69 -9.90 21.93
CA GLY A 221 -4.78 -10.02 20.95
C GLY A 221 -5.14 -8.72 20.24
N VAL A 222 -4.50 -7.59 20.58
CA VAL A 222 -4.75 -6.30 19.95
C VAL A 222 -4.39 -6.37 18.46
N LYS A 223 -5.37 -6.03 17.62
CA LYS A 223 -5.26 -5.93 16.17
C LYS A 223 -5.00 -4.48 15.77
N LYS A 224 -4.05 -4.27 14.85
CA LYS A 224 -3.67 -2.96 14.30
C LYS A 224 -3.61 -3.04 12.79
N VAL A 225 -4.01 -1.98 12.10
CA VAL A 225 -3.74 -1.84 10.65
C VAL A 225 -2.23 -1.89 10.43
N ALA A 226 -1.79 -2.60 9.41
CA ALA A 226 -0.40 -2.69 8.99
C ALA A 226 -0.36 -2.79 7.47
N ASN A 227 0.02 -1.70 6.82
CA ASN A 227 0.03 -1.57 5.37
C ASN A 227 1.42 -1.18 4.88
N TRP A 228 1.81 -1.69 3.74
CA TRP A 228 3.09 -1.38 3.13
C TRP A 228 3.05 -1.59 1.62
N GLY A 229 4.00 -0.98 0.91
CA GLY A 229 4.06 -1.05 -0.54
C GLY A 229 5.38 -0.53 -1.09
N ILE A 230 5.50 -0.60 -2.42
CA ILE A 230 6.60 -0.01 -3.19
C ILE A 230 6.16 1.35 -3.72
N CYS A 231 7.06 2.34 -3.59
CA CYS A 231 6.91 3.76 -3.92
C CYS A 231 5.84 4.53 -3.11
N ARG A 232 4.65 3.95 -2.93
CA ARG A 232 3.57 4.49 -2.09
C ARG A 232 2.99 3.40 -1.19
N ILE A 233 2.35 3.81 -0.10
CA ILE A 233 1.72 2.92 0.89
C ILE A 233 0.21 2.93 0.67
N PRO A 234 -0.46 1.76 0.53
CA PRO A 234 -1.91 1.76 0.35
C PRO A 234 -2.62 2.19 1.63
N CYS A 235 -3.70 2.94 1.47
CA CYS A 235 -4.48 3.51 2.58
C CYS A 235 -3.65 4.36 3.56
N SER A 236 -2.64 5.09 3.07
CA SER A 236 -1.78 5.94 3.90
C SER A 236 -2.52 7.19 4.42
N GLY A 237 -3.55 7.67 3.73
CA GLY A 237 -4.30 8.88 4.09
C GLY A 237 -3.38 10.09 4.22
N ASP A 238 -3.55 10.88 5.28
CA ASP A 238 -2.73 12.07 5.58
C ASP A 238 -1.26 11.77 5.93
N LEU A 239 -0.83 10.50 5.97
CA LEU A 239 0.59 10.19 6.13
C LEU A 239 1.38 10.63 4.91
N ASP A 240 0.85 10.40 3.71
CA ASP A 240 1.56 10.72 2.48
C ASP A 240 1.18 12.12 2.00
N TRP A 241 2.13 13.04 2.11
CA TRP A 241 1.99 14.44 1.69
C TRP A 241 2.88 14.78 0.49
N GLY A 242 3.44 13.78 -0.17
CA GLY A 242 4.37 13.95 -1.26
C GLY A 242 3.67 14.13 -2.59
N ALA A 243 3.98 15.22 -3.30
CA ALA A 243 3.45 15.49 -4.62
C ALA A 243 4.01 14.53 -5.69
N ALA A 244 5.27 14.10 -5.57
CA ALA A 244 5.95 13.24 -6.54
C ALA A 244 6.31 11.85 -5.97
N GLU A 245 7.09 11.80 -4.90
CA GLU A 245 7.41 10.56 -4.17
C GLU A 245 6.72 10.56 -2.80
N PHE A 246 6.58 9.40 -2.17
CA PHE A 246 6.06 9.33 -0.80
C PHE A 246 6.83 10.29 0.12
N SER A 247 6.10 11.16 0.82
CA SER A 247 6.69 12.05 1.81
C SER A 247 5.88 12.05 3.09
N PRO A 248 6.43 11.59 4.23
CA PRO A 248 5.68 11.52 5.47
C PRO A 248 5.35 12.93 5.97
N ALA A 249 4.07 13.18 6.28
CA ALA A 249 3.65 14.47 6.81
C ALA A 249 4.39 14.79 8.14
N PRO A 250 4.77 16.06 8.40
CA PRO A 250 5.58 16.48 9.54
C PRO A 250 5.11 15.96 10.90
N GLU A 251 3.81 15.88 11.13
CA GLU A 251 3.19 15.36 12.36
C GLU A 251 3.55 13.90 12.65
N TYR A 252 3.84 13.12 11.61
CA TYR A 252 4.20 11.71 11.72
C TYR A 252 5.70 11.46 11.90
N ARG A 253 6.58 12.45 11.66
CA ARG A 253 8.05 12.31 11.74
C ARG A 253 8.52 11.63 13.03
N LYS A 254 7.95 12.03 14.16
CA LYS A 254 8.24 11.47 15.50
C LYS A 254 7.92 9.98 15.66
N TYR A 255 7.17 9.38 14.74
CA TYR A 255 6.82 7.96 14.76
C TYR A 255 7.73 7.09 13.87
N GLY A 256 8.99 7.52 13.73
CA GLY A 256 10.04 6.76 13.02
C GLY A 256 10.26 7.20 11.57
N TRP A 257 9.69 8.32 11.16
CA TRP A 257 9.80 8.86 9.80
C TRP A 257 10.80 10.01 9.67
N GLU A 258 11.39 10.47 10.79
CA GLU A 258 12.34 11.60 10.82
C GLU A 258 13.60 11.38 9.96
N ASP A 259 14.05 10.13 9.86
CA ASP A 259 15.21 9.72 9.07
C ASP A 259 14.84 9.13 7.70
N TYR A 260 13.55 9.17 7.32
CA TYR A 260 13.10 8.68 6.03
C TYR A 260 13.62 9.58 4.91
N LYS A 261 14.12 8.94 3.85
CA LYS A 261 14.49 9.56 2.59
C LYS A 261 13.81 8.76 1.47
N PRO A 262 13.15 9.43 0.52
CA PRO A 262 12.66 8.80 -0.69
C PRO A 262 13.78 8.03 -1.42
#